data_AF-A0A423JMJ8-F1
#
_entry.id   AF-A0A423JMJ8-F1
#
_cell.length_a   1.000
_cell.length_b   1.000
_cell.length_c   1.000
_cell.angle_alpha   90.00
_cell.angle_beta   90.00
_cell.angle_gamma   90.00
#
_symmetry.space_group_name_H-M   'P 1'
#
loop_
_entity.id
_entity.type
_entity.pdbx_description
1 polymer ?
#
loop_
_entity_poly.entity_id
_entity_poly.type
_entity_poly.pdbx_seq_one_letter_code
_entity_poly.pdbx_strand_id
1 'polypeptide(L)'
;MRKIFAGLSFFLVVLSAFAGEKIINIEPGFNLAKSARFYEVGSEGHQTLRGEILLAGGKNIQLPDACEYEGGAAQLYDAYTMSADKIFFVFTCKWAVMHPRINLKGSDFISYVYSSDEVNKLTNNKELSSSVSGYEGSLEEGGSDFYWYSTRELASRKLKETVGGTKWDSLELSHEIVLARLKDKDYEALKAYLTKERLEKLLKNYPLSKANSGIYNDFGFALGESRSDEAAYGVLARVEMISPERVVLKLNIADVLWASDKDKSKKYYLDYIEAMKSKNKESLVPVRVLERVGQK
;
A
#
# COMPACT_ATOMS: atom_id res chain seq x y z
N MET A 1 44.01 -54.24 -37.34
CA MET A 1 42.87 -53.32 -37.11
C MET A 1 42.59 -53.25 -35.61
N ARG A 2 43.02 -52.18 -34.94
CA ARG A 2 42.82 -51.92 -33.50
C ARG A 2 41.61 -50.99 -33.38
N LYS A 3 40.50 -51.44 -32.78
CA LYS A 3 39.35 -50.58 -32.47
C LYS A 3 39.53 -49.98 -31.07
N ILE A 4 39.59 -48.66 -31.00
CA ILE A 4 39.63 -47.86 -29.77
C ILE A 4 38.18 -47.65 -29.34
N PHE A 5 37.83 -48.07 -28.13
CA PHE A 5 36.59 -47.68 -27.47
C PHE A 5 36.83 -46.35 -26.74
N ALA A 6 36.21 -45.27 -27.24
CA ALA A 6 36.14 -44.00 -26.53
C ALA A 6 34.97 -44.06 -25.54
N GLY A 7 35.28 -44.09 -24.25
CA GLY A 7 34.30 -43.94 -23.17
C GLY A 7 33.84 -42.49 -23.08
N LEU A 8 32.57 -42.24 -23.36
CA LEU A 8 31.93 -40.96 -23.18
C LEU A 8 31.52 -40.83 -21.71
N SER A 9 32.25 -40.03 -20.93
CA SER A 9 31.93 -39.75 -19.54
C SER A 9 30.83 -38.69 -19.49
N PHE A 10 29.62 -39.09 -19.13
CA PHE A 10 28.47 -38.20 -18.92
C PHE A 10 28.66 -37.50 -17.57
N PHE A 11 29.09 -36.24 -17.59
CA PHE A 11 29.01 -35.37 -16.42
C PHE A 11 27.53 -35.08 -16.15
N LEU A 12 26.94 -35.83 -15.20
CA LEU A 12 25.62 -35.54 -14.67
C LEU A 12 25.75 -34.28 -13.79
N VAL A 13 25.40 -33.11 -14.33
CA VAL A 13 25.18 -31.91 -13.52
C VAL A 13 23.88 -32.14 -12.75
N VAL A 14 24.00 -32.50 -11.47
CA VAL A 14 22.86 -32.58 -10.56
C VAL A 14 22.41 -31.15 -10.26
N LEU A 15 21.42 -30.68 -11.02
CA LEU A 15 20.63 -29.50 -10.64
C LEU A 15 19.73 -29.91 -9.47
N SER A 16 20.25 -29.81 -8.26
CA SER A 16 19.43 -29.82 -7.05
C SER A 16 18.60 -28.54 -7.04
N ALA A 17 17.39 -28.60 -7.61
CA ALA A 17 16.37 -27.59 -7.37
C ALA A 17 15.97 -27.70 -5.89
N PHE A 18 16.39 -26.72 -5.08
CA PHE A 18 15.91 -26.62 -3.71
C PHE A 18 14.42 -26.29 -3.76
N ALA A 19 13.58 -27.17 -3.24
CA ALA A 19 12.17 -26.86 -2.98
C ALA A 19 12.14 -25.63 -2.05
N GLY A 20 11.53 -24.53 -2.48
CA GLY A 20 11.48 -23.26 -1.73
C GLY A 20 12.28 -22.09 -2.32
N GLU A 21 12.92 -22.25 -3.48
CA GLU A 21 13.58 -21.14 -4.17
C GLU A 21 12.59 -20.27 -4.97
N LYS A 22 12.69 -18.94 -4.82
CA LYS A 22 11.94 -17.94 -5.59
C LYS A 22 12.91 -17.00 -6.31
N ILE A 23 12.88 -17.02 -7.64
CA ILE A 23 13.64 -16.09 -8.48
C ILE A 23 12.71 -14.97 -8.93
N ILE A 24 13.13 -13.73 -8.71
CA ILE A 24 12.42 -12.51 -9.08
C ILE A 24 13.19 -11.79 -10.17
N ASN A 25 12.54 -11.49 -11.29
CA ASN A 25 13.08 -10.60 -12.29
C ASN A 25 12.98 -9.15 -11.81
N ILE A 26 14.05 -8.40 -12.01
CA ILE A 26 14.20 -7.04 -11.49
C ILE A 26 14.24 -6.07 -12.67
N GLU A 27 13.25 -5.18 -12.75
CA GLU A 27 13.17 -4.13 -13.75
C GLU A 27 12.72 -2.80 -13.09
N PRO A 28 13.51 -1.71 -13.22
CA PRO A 28 14.80 -1.62 -13.92
C PRO A 28 15.90 -2.44 -13.20
N GLY A 29 16.93 -2.88 -13.92
CA GLY A 29 18.03 -3.63 -13.31
C GLY A 29 18.71 -2.87 -12.17
N PHE A 30 19.22 -3.59 -11.18
CA PHE A 30 19.96 -3.02 -10.04
C PHE A 30 21.45 -3.32 -10.22
N ASN A 31 22.27 -2.29 -10.44
CA ASN A 31 23.63 -2.44 -10.96
C ASN A 31 23.67 -3.29 -12.26
N LEU A 32 24.43 -4.39 -12.24
CA LEU A 32 24.54 -5.38 -13.31
C LEU A 32 23.57 -6.56 -13.13
N ALA A 33 22.71 -6.51 -12.11
CA ALA A 33 21.77 -7.57 -11.81
C ALA A 33 20.46 -7.39 -12.55
N LYS A 34 19.92 -8.52 -13.03
CA LYS A 34 18.59 -8.60 -13.64
C LYS A 34 17.60 -9.45 -12.85
N SER A 35 18.08 -10.13 -11.80
CA SER A 35 17.25 -10.97 -10.96
C SER A 35 17.79 -11.06 -9.54
N ALA A 36 16.92 -11.37 -8.60
CA ALA A 36 17.26 -11.78 -7.25
C ALA A 36 16.70 -13.17 -6.98
N ARG A 37 17.39 -13.94 -6.14
CA ARG A 37 16.98 -15.25 -5.67
C ARG A 37 16.71 -15.18 -4.19
N PHE A 38 15.61 -15.76 -3.75
CA PHE A 38 15.29 -15.96 -2.33
C PHE A 38 15.09 -17.44 -2.05
N TYR A 39 15.55 -17.91 -0.91
CA TYR A 39 15.46 -19.31 -0.51
C TYR A 39 15.44 -19.44 1.00
N GLU A 40 14.79 -20.49 1.49
CA GLU A 40 14.71 -20.80 2.90
C GLU A 40 15.94 -21.60 3.34
N VAL A 41 16.47 -21.24 4.51
CA VAL A 41 17.54 -21.98 5.19
C VAL A 41 17.09 -22.29 6.61
N GLY A 42 17.15 -23.55 7.01
CA GLY A 42 16.77 -24.00 8.35
C GLY A 42 15.91 -25.26 8.33
N SER A 43 15.43 -25.67 9.49
CA SER A 43 14.45 -26.74 9.65
C SER A 43 13.02 -26.19 9.65
N GLU A 44 12.04 -27.04 9.36
CA GLU A 44 10.62 -26.70 9.40
C GLU A 44 10.24 -26.01 10.73
N GLY A 45 9.58 -24.85 10.65
CA GLY A 45 9.24 -24.01 11.81
C GLY A 45 10.34 -23.03 12.27
N HIS A 46 11.57 -23.14 11.74
CA HIS A 46 12.71 -22.25 12.03
C HIS A 46 13.44 -21.82 10.74
N GLN A 47 12.68 -21.68 9.64
CA GLN A 47 13.23 -21.26 8.35
C GLN A 47 13.53 -19.76 8.36
N THR A 48 14.75 -19.41 7.99
CA THR A 48 15.16 -18.04 7.67
C THR A 48 15.11 -17.87 6.17
N LEU A 49 14.41 -16.84 5.70
CA LEU A 49 14.46 -16.49 4.28
C LEU A 49 15.72 -15.66 4.01
N ARG A 50 16.60 -16.17 3.16
CA ARG A 50 17.78 -15.45 2.66
C ARG A 50 17.56 -15.02 1.23
N GLY A 51 18.35 -14.05 0.77
CA GLY A 51 18.34 -13.67 -0.63
C GLY A 51 19.70 -13.27 -1.17
N GLU A 52 19.79 -13.32 -2.50
CA GLU A 52 20.98 -13.04 -3.28
C GLU A 52 20.62 -12.22 -4.51
N ILE A 53 21.44 -11.25 -4.85
CA ILE A 53 21.39 -10.54 -6.13
C ILE A 53 22.20 -11.34 -7.17
N LEU A 54 21.58 -11.66 -8.30
CA LEU A 54 22.20 -12.42 -9.40
C LEU A 54 22.78 -11.48 -10.45
N LEU A 55 24.11 -11.39 -10.53
CA LEU A 55 24.83 -10.56 -11.48
C LEU A 55 24.98 -11.24 -12.84
N ALA A 56 25.11 -10.42 -13.90
CA ALA A 56 25.58 -10.90 -15.19
C ALA A 56 26.94 -11.62 -15.06
N GLY A 57 27.07 -12.78 -15.71
CA GLY A 57 28.29 -13.60 -15.65
C GLY A 57 28.32 -14.65 -14.52
N GLY A 58 27.18 -14.93 -13.87
CA GLY A 58 27.02 -16.06 -12.95
C GLY A 58 27.54 -15.82 -11.53
N LYS A 59 27.93 -14.58 -11.20
CA LYS A 59 28.27 -14.18 -9.83
C LYS A 59 26.99 -13.84 -9.04
N ASN A 60 27.02 -14.08 -7.74
CA ASN A 60 25.96 -13.73 -6.80
C ASN A 60 26.50 -12.88 -5.66
N ILE A 61 25.69 -11.94 -5.17
CA ILE A 61 25.97 -11.15 -3.97
C ILE A 61 24.91 -11.50 -2.93
N GLN A 62 25.33 -11.98 -1.76
CA GLN A 62 24.43 -12.22 -0.64
C GLN A 62 23.82 -10.91 -0.13
N LEU A 63 22.51 -10.89 0.09
CA LEU A 63 21.87 -9.81 0.82
C LEU A 63 22.31 -9.90 2.29
N PRO A 64 22.82 -8.80 2.89
CA PRO A 64 23.29 -8.81 4.27
C PRO A 64 22.20 -9.13 5.30
N ASP A 65 20.97 -8.68 5.04
CA ASP A 65 19.84 -8.91 5.92
C ASP A 65 19.04 -10.14 5.45
N ALA A 66 18.46 -10.85 6.42
CA ALA A 66 17.62 -12.02 6.19
C ALA A 66 16.28 -11.84 6.94
N CYS A 67 15.22 -12.49 6.44
CA CYS A 67 13.97 -12.53 7.18
C CYS A 67 14.09 -13.58 8.30
N GLU A 68 14.38 -13.13 9.51
CA GLU A 68 14.39 -13.97 10.70
C GLU A 68 12.96 -14.13 11.25
N TYR A 69 12.70 -15.28 11.88
CA TYR A 69 11.38 -15.57 12.43
C TYR A 69 11.23 -14.93 13.81
N GLU A 70 10.28 -14.02 13.98
CA GLU A 70 9.83 -13.56 15.30
C GLU A 70 8.45 -14.17 15.61
N GLY A 71 8.44 -15.50 15.83
CA GLY A 71 7.23 -16.24 16.22
C GLY A 71 6.41 -16.85 15.08
N GLY A 72 6.81 -16.67 13.81
CA GLY A 72 6.16 -17.29 12.64
C GLY A 72 7.12 -17.50 11.47
N ALA A 73 6.75 -18.39 10.53
CA ALA A 73 7.57 -18.68 9.34
C ALA A 73 7.64 -17.44 8.43
N ALA A 74 8.84 -16.89 8.23
CA ALA A 74 9.06 -15.71 7.43
C ALA A 74 8.93 -16.02 5.92
N GLN A 75 8.24 -15.16 5.20
CA GLN A 75 7.95 -15.31 3.77
C GLN A 75 8.32 -14.05 2.99
N LEU A 76 8.64 -14.22 1.70
CA LEU A 76 8.85 -13.09 0.81
C LEU A 76 7.50 -12.48 0.43
N TYR A 77 7.21 -11.28 0.92
CA TYR A 77 6.03 -10.51 0.57
C TYR A 77 6.13 -9.93 -0.85
N ASP A 78 7.16 -9.12 -1.10
CA ASP A 78 7.48 -8.59 -2.42
C ASP A 78 8.99 -8.36 -2.55
N ALA A 79 9.48 -8.29 -3.79
CA ALA A 79 10.82 -7.83 -4.13
C ALA A 79 10.81 -7.14 -5.49
N TYR A 80 11.43 -5.97 -5.57
CA TYR A 80 11.42 -5.14 -6.77
C TYR A 80 12.53 -4.10 -6.75
N THR A 81 12.70 -3.38 -7.85
CA THR A 81 13.50 -2.16 -7.91
C THR A 81 12.63 -0.96 -8.12
N MET A 82 13.14 0.17 -7.65
CA MET A 82 12.52 1.46 -7.87
C MET A 82 13.59 2.52 -8.10
N SER A 83 13.30 3.47 -8.99
CA SER A 83 14.16 4.60 -9.28
C SER A 83 13.68 5.84 -8.55
N ALA A 84 14.57 6.50 -7.82
CA ALA A 84 14.42 7.85 -7.31
C ALA A 84 15.60 8.72 -7.80
N ASP A 85 16.44 9.23 -6.91
CA ASP A 85 17.73 9.85 -7.24
C ASP A 85 18.76 8.81 -7.76
N LYS A 86 18.64 7.58 -7.27
CA LYS A 86 19.30 6.37 -7.77
C LYS A 86 18.33 5.18 -7.79
N ILE A 87 18.80 4.03 -8.27
CA ILE A 87 18.03 2.79 -8.22
C ILE A 87 18.21 2.14 -6.85
N PHE A 88 17.10 1.77 -6.23
CA PHE A 88 17.06 0.99 -5.00
C PHE A 88 16.52 -0.40 -5.28
N PHE A 89 17.10 -1.42 -4.64
CA PHE A 89 16.50 -2.75 -4.55
C PHE A 89 15.75 -2.85 -3.24
N VAL A 90 14.48 -3.26 -3.31
CA VAL A 90 13.57 -3.36 -2.17
C VAL A 90 13.10 -4.80 -2.08
N PHE A 91 13.13 -5.36 -0.87
CA PHE A 91 12.35 -6.55 -0.58
C PHE A 91 11.68 -6.44 0.77
N THR A 92 10.51 -7.06 0.90
CA THR A 92 9.71 -7.04 2.11
C THR A 92 9.48 -8.47 2.57
N CYS A 93 9.81 -8.71 3.83
CA CYS A 93 9.48 -9.93 4.55
C CYS A 93 8.12 -9.78 5.20
N LYS A 94 7.40 -10.90 5.33
CA LYS A 94 6.17 -10.98 6.11
C LYS A 94 6.19 -12.24 6.98
N TRP A 95 5.73 -12.12 8.22
CA TRP A 95 5.40 -13.27 9.07
C TRP A 95 4.16 -12.99 9.90
N ALA A 96 3.49 -14.06 10.32
CA ALA A 96 2.38 -13.96 11.25
C ALA A 96 2.89 -13.74 12.68
N VAL A 97 2.26 -12.80 13.38
CA VAL A 97 2.48 -12.56 14.80
C VAL A 97 1.27 -13.07 15.56
N MET A 98 1.47 -13.90 16.58
CA MET A 98 0.39 -14.45 17.37
C MET A 98 0.82 -14.68 18.83
N HIS A 99 0.32 -13.84 19.74
CA HIS A 99 0.50 -13.99 21.17
C HIS A 99 -0.87 -14.02 21.87
N PRO A 100 -1.49 -15.21 22.03
CA PRO A 100 -2.85 -15.33 22.57
C PRO A 100 -3.03 -14.75 23.98
N ARG A 101 -1.97 -14.75 24.80
CA ARG A 101 -2.03 -14.25 26.19
C ARG A 101 -2.28 -12.75 26.29
N ILE A 102 -1.92 -12.01 25.25
CA ILE A 102 -2.02 -10.55 25.18
C ILE A 102 -2.91 -10.11 24.02
N ASN A 103 -3.67 -11.04 23.43
CA ASN A 103 -4.57 -10.80 22.31
C ASN A 103 -3.91 -10.11 21.09
N LEU A 104 -2.60 -10.30 20.91
CA LEU A 104 -1.86 -9.78 19.76
C LEU A 104 -1.94 -10.78 18.62
N LYS A 105 -2.50 -10.36 17.49
CA LYS A 105 -2.64 -11.16 16.27
C LYS A 105 -2.57 -10.26 15.05
N GLY A 106 -1.64 -10.58 14.15
CA GLY A 106 -1.45 -9.80 12.94
C GLY A 106 -0.36 -10.33 12.04
N SER A 107 0.22 -9.44 11.26
CA SER A 107 1.37 -9.71 10.41
C SER A 107 2.35 -8.55 10.48
N ASP A 108 3.62 -8.87 10.70
CA ASP A 108 4.70 -7.90 10.53
C ASP A 108 5.14 -7.87 9.07
N PHE A 109 5.53 -6.68 8.64
CA PHE A 109 6.08 -6.39 7.33
C PHE A 109 7.38 -5.62 7.51
N ILE A 110 8.52 -6.30 7.33
CA ILE A 110 9.83 -5.69 7.43
C ILE A 110 10.43 -5.56 6.05
N SER A 111 10.63 -4.32 5.62
CA SER A 111 11.21 -3.97 4.33
C SER A 111 12.70 -3.67 4.47
N TYR A 112 13.47 -4.06 3.45
CA TYR A 112 14.89 -3.78 3.32
C TYR A 112 15.14 -3.04 2.02
N VAL A 113 15.74 -1.86 2.11
CA VAL A 113 15.96 -0.95 0.99
C VAL A 113 17.45 -0.77 0.77
N TYR A 114 17.97 -1.42 -0.28
CA TYR A 114 19.37 -1.37 -0.63
C TYR A 114 19.65 -0.34 -1.70
N SER A 115 20.74 0.38 -1.50
CA SER A 115 21.43 1.11 -2.55
C SER A 115 22.81 0.48 -2.78
N SER A 116 23.41 0.80 -3.92
CA SER A 116 24.74 0.34 -4.26
C SER A 116 25.50 1.49 -4.89
N ASP A 117 26.60 1.88 -4.25
CA ASP A 117 27.52 2.87 -4.83
C ASP A 117 28.68 2.16 -5.58
N GLU A 118 28.89 0.87 -5.31
CA GLU A 118 29.85 -0.01 -5.99
C GLU A 118 29.20 -1.36 -6.31
N VAL A 119 29.64 -2.04 -7.37
CA VAL A 119 28.99 -3.27 -7.89
C VAL A 119 28.86 -4.37 -6.83
N ASN A 120 29.80 -4.50 -5.90
CA ASN A 120 29.86 -5.58 -4.91
C ASN A 120 29.53 -5.13 -3.48
N LYS A 121 29.06 -3.89 -3.29
CA LYS A 121 28.81 -3.33 -1.96
C LYS A 121 27.37 -2.85 -1.85
N LEU A 122 26.58 -3.61 -1.10
CA LEU A 122 25.19 -3.30 -0.78
C LEU A 122 25.12 -2.54 0.54
N THR A 123 24.44 -1.39 0.52
CA THR A 123 24.18 -0.60 1.72
C THR A 123 22.68 -0.59 1.99
N ASN A 124 22.27 -1.20 3.10
CA ASN A 124 20.90 -1.12 3.59
C ASN A 124 20.64 0.27 4.18
N ASN A 125 19.72 1.02 3.57
CA ASN A 125 19.25 2.28 4.11
C ASN A 125 18.15 2.02 5.16
N LYS A 126 18.52 2.11 6.45
CA LYS A 126 17.62 1.81 7.57
C LYS A 126 16.46 2.81 7.70
N GLU A 127 16.64 4.09 7.33
CA GLU A 127 15.57 5.09 7.34
C GLU A 127 14.53 4.82 6.26
N LEU A 128 14.98 4.49 5.04
CA LEU A 128 14.07 4.09 3.96
C LEU A 128 13.39 2.76 4.26
N SER A 129 14.11 1.81 4.84
CA SER A 129 13.57 0.51 5.25
C SER A 129 12.46 0.66 6.27
N SER A 130 12.68 1.46 7.32
CA SER A 130 11.66 1.68 8.36
C SER A 130 10.46 2.48 7.84
N SER A 131 10.63 3.37 6.86
CA SER A 131 9.53 4.20 6.35
C SER A 131 8.47 3.41 5.57
N VAL A 132 8.77 2.20 5.11
CA VAL A 132 7.85 1.28 4.43
C VAL A 132 7.75 -0.09 5.09
N SER A 133 8.18 -0.20 6.33
CA SER A 133 7.88 -1.33 7.21
C SER A 133 6.65 -1.02 8.06
N GLY A 134 6.04 -2.03 8.66
CA GLY A 134 4.93 -1.82 9.59
C GLY A 134 4.27 -3.13 10.02
N TYR A 135 3.19 -3.00 10.78
CA TYR A 135 2.41 -4.11 11.30
C TYR A 135 0.94 -3.95 10.88
N GLU A 136 0.26 -5.06 10.64
CA GLU A 136 -1.18 -5.10 10.37
C GLU A 136 -1.83 -6.11 11.32
N GLY A 137 -2.65 -5.62 12.26
CA GLY A 137 -3.35 -6.50 13.20
C GLY A 137 -3.72 -5.85 14.52
N SER A 138 -4.13 -6.66 15.49
CA SER A 138 -4.49 -6.18 16.82
C SER A 138 -3.26 -5.76 17.62
N LEU A 139 -3.42 -4.80 18.53
CA LEU A 139 -2.39 -4.32 19.45
C LEU A 139 -2.59 -4.85 20.88
N GLU A 140 -1.53 -4.90 21.68
CA GLU A 140 -1.57 -5.38 23.08
C GLU A 140 -2.50 -4.54 23.96
N GLU A 141 -2.49 -3.22 23.79
CA GLU A 141 -3.33 -2.27 24.54
C GLU A 141 -4.78 -2.24 24.04
N GLY A 142 -5.11 -3.05 23.03
CA GLY A 142 -6.37 -2.99 22.29
C GLY A 142 -6.29 -2.07 21.06
N GLY A 143 -7.27 -2.21 20.17
CA GLY A 143 -7.26 -1.54 18.87
C GLY A 143 -6.49 -2.31 17.80
N SER A 144 -6.13 -1.62 16.72
CA SER A 144 -5.43 -2.20 15.57
C SER A 144 -4.44 -1.21 14.98
N ASP A 145 -3.39 -1.76 14.38
CA ASP A 145 -2.46 -1.02 13.54
C ASP A 145 -2.53 -1.55 12.10
N PHE A 146 -2.07 -0.75 11.16
CA PHE A 146 -2.29 -0.98 9.74
C PHE A 146 -1.00 -0.76 8.94
N TYR A 147 -0.72 -1.69 8.03
CA TYR A 147 0.42 -1.61 7.15
C TYR A 147 0.10 -0.73 5.93
N TRP A 148 0.40 0.57 6.03
CA TRP A 148 -0.06 1.58 5.06
C TRP A 148 0.47 1.41 3.64
N TYR A 149 1.67 0.85 3.47
CA TYR A 149 2.35 0.74 2.18
C TYR A 149 2.26 -0.67 1.62
N SER A 150 1.06 -1.25 1.70
CA SER A 150 0.80 -2.66 1.40
C SER A 150 1.00 -3.08 -0.05
N THR A 151 1.16 -2.14 -0.98
CA THR A 151 1.41 -2.43 -2.39
C THR A 151 2.75 -1.86 -2.82
N ARG A 152 3.33 -2.47 -3.87
CA ARG A 152 4.55 -2.00 -4.51
C ARG A 152 4.47 -0.52 -4.89
N GLU A 153 3.33 -0.10 -5.42
CA GLU A 153 3.07 1.26 -5.84
C GLU A 153 3.13 2.23 -4.65
N LEU A 154 2.41 1.92 -3.56
CA LEU A 154 2.39 2.76 -2.36
C LEU A 154 3.76 2.82 -1.69
N ALA A 155 4.42 1.68 -1.53
CA ALA A 155 5.77 1.63 -0.96
C ALA A 155 6.78 2.39 -1.82
N SER A 156 6.70 2.26 -3.15
CA SER A 156 7.58 3.00 -4.06
C SER A 156 7.35 4.51 -3.99
N ARG A 157 6.11 4.96 -3.84
CA ARG A 157 5.77 6.39 -3.68
C ARG A 157 6.28 6.93 -2.35
N LYS A 158 6.08 6.20 -1.26
CA LYS A 158 6.62 6.57 0.05
C LYS A 158 8.14 6.68 0.06
N LEU A 159 8.81 5.73 -0.55
CA LEU A 159 10.27 5.74 -0.67
C LEU A 159 10.76 6.97 -1.46
N LYS A 160 10.11 7.30 -2.57
CA LYS A 160 10.45 8.52 -3.35
C LYS A 160 10.30 9.79 -2.52
N GLU A 161 9.21 9.91 -1.77
CA GLU A 161 8.98 11.05 -0.88
C GLU A 161 10.04 11.14 0.22
N THR A 162 10.38 10.00 0.82
CA THR A 162 11.39 9.91 1.90
C THR A 162 12.79 10.26 1.38
N VAL A 163 13.17 9.75 0.20
CA VAL A 163 14.42 10.13 -0.49
C VAL A 163 14.45 11.63 -0.79
N GLY A 164 13.31 12.22 -1.16
CA GLY A 164 13.15 13.67 -1.32
C GLY A 164 13.15 14.48 -0.02
N GLY A 165 13.36 13.84 1.14
CA GLY A 165 13.39 14.49 2.46
C GLY A 165 12.02 14.69 3.11
N THR A 166 10.95 14.14 2.54
CA THR A 166 9.59 14.29 3.06
C THR A 166 9.28 13.16 4.04
N LYS A 167 9.05 13.51 5.31
CA LYS A 167 8.69 12.54 6.36
C LYS A 167 7.21 12.17 6.38
N TRP A 168 6.36 13.07 5.91
CA TRP A 168 4.91 12.94 5.92
C TRP A 168 4.41 12.59 4.53
N ASP A 169 3.34 11.83 4.45
CA ASP A 169 2.78 11.49 3.13
C ASP A 169 2.20 12.75 2.49
N SER A 170 2.49 12.96 1.22
CA SER A 170 1.89 14.03 0.44
C SER A 170 0.36 13.89 0.38
N LEU A 171 -0.31 14.91 -0.14
CA LEU A 171 -1.75 14.83 -0.39
C LEU A 171 -2.06 13.72 -1.40
N GLU A 172 -1.23 13.55 -2.42
CA GLU A 172 -1.35 12.54 -3.46
C GLU A 172 -1.14 11.12 -2.90
N LEU A 173 -0.07 10.89 -2.14
CA LEU A 173 0.16 9.58 -1.49
C LEU A 173 -0.96 9.27 -0.48
N SER A 174 -1.42 10.27 0.27
CA SER A 174 -2.56 10.10 1.16
C SER A 174 -3.85 9.74 0.41
N HIS A 175 -4.06 10.30 -0.78
CA HIS A 175 -5.17 9.92 -1.66
C HIS A 175 -5.06 8.47 -2.13
N GLU A 176 -3.88 8.06 -2.60
CA GLU A 176 -3.64 6.70 -3.07
C GLU A 176 -3.86 5.66 -1.95
N ILE A 177 -3.39 5.93 -0.72
CA ILE A 177 -3.61 5.05 0.44
C ILE A 177 -5.11 4.92 0.76
N VAL A 178 -5.84 6.04 0.77
CA VAL A 178 -7.28 6.04 1.03
C VAL A 178 -8.03 5.26 -0.05
N LEU A 179 -7.71 5.46 -1.33
CA LEU A 179 -8.35 4.73 -2.41
C LEU A 179 -8.08 3.22 -2.34
N ALA A 180 -6.86 2.82 -1.95
CA ALA A 180 -6.52 1.41 -1.74
C ALA A 180 -7.36 0.79 -0.61
N ARG A 181 -7.42 1.42 0.57
CA ARG A 181 -8.20 0.92 1.70
C ARG A 181 -9.71 0.94 1.45
N LEU A 182 -10.21 1.95 0.72
CA LEU A 182 -11.60 2.05 0.33
C LEU A 182 -12.02 0.94 -0.64
N LYS A 183 -11.15 0.58 -1.60
CA LYS A 183 -11.38 -0.54 -2.51
C LYS A 183 -11.57 -1.85 -1.76
N ASP A 184 -10.80 -2.07 -0.69
CA ASP A 184 -10.86 -3.25 0.15
C ASP A 184 -11.95 -3.17 1.24
N LYS A 185 -12.68 -2.04 1.30
CA LYS A 185 -13.68 -1.72 2.33
C LYS A 185 -13.13 -1.80 3.75
N ASP A 186 -11.86 -1.46 3.90
CA ASP A 186 -11.16 -1.46 5.17
C ASP A 186 -11.46 -0.15 5.94
N TYR A 187 -12.68 -0.08 6.47
CA TYR A 187 -13.21 1.12 7.10
C TYR A 187 -12.51 1.47 8.42
N GLU A 188 -11.95 0.48 9.13
CA GLU A 188 -11.17 0.75 10.34
C GLU A 188 -9.82 1.39 10.00
N ALA A 189 -9.13 0.90 8.97
CA ALA A 189 -7.91 1.54 8.47
C ALA A 189 -8.19 2.97 7.97
N LEU A 190 -9.32 3.18 7.28
CA LEU A 190 -9.70 4.51 6.81
C LEU A 190 -9.90 5.51 7.96
N LYS A 191 -10.56 5.10 9.05
CA LYS A 191 -10.70 5.92 10.26
C LYS A 191 -9.36 6.22 10.91
N ALA A 192 -8.52 5.19 11.04
CA ALA A 192 -7.20 5.31 11.65
C ALA A 192 -6.26 6.18 10.82
N TYR A 193 -6.39 6.16 9.48
CA TYR A 193 -5.59 6.98 8.59
C TYR A 193 -6.08 8.43 8.57
N LEU A 194 -7.38 8.66 8.34
CA LEU A 194 -7.98 10.00 8.19
C LEU A 194 -8.40 10.61 9.53
N THR A 195 -7.49 10.62 10.51
CA THR A 195 -7.74 11.27 11.80
C THR A 195 -7.94 12.78 11.64
N LYS A 196 -8.61 13.40 12.61
CA LYS A 196 -8.79 14.86 12.64
C LYS A 196 -7.45 15.60 12.54
N GLU A 197 -6.45 15.19 13.32
CA GLU A 197 -5.12 15.80 13.32
C GLU A 197 -4.47 15.69 11.93
N ARG A 198 -4.54 14.50 11.31
CA ARG A 198 -3.96 14.28 9.99
C ARG A 198 -4.65 15.15 8.94
N LEU A 199 -5.98 15.19 8.94
CA LEU A 199 -6.76 16.03 8.02
C LEU A 199 -6.45 17.52 8.19
N GLU A 200 -6.35 18.00 9.43
CA GLU A 200 -5.97 19.39 9.72
C GLU A 200 -4.57 19.71 9.19
N LYS A 201 -3.63 18.78 9.36
CA LYS A 201 -2.27 18.92 8.82
C LYS A 201 -2.22 18.90 7.30
N LEU A 202 -2.98 18.02 6.64
CA LEU A 202 -3.11 17.99 5.19
C LEU A 202 -3.70 19.30 4.67
N LEU A 203 -4.77 19.80 5.28
CA LEU A 203 -5.39 21.07 4.92
C LEU A 203 -4.47 22.28 5.16
N LYS A 204 -3.59 22.21 6.17
CA LYS A 204 -2.58 23.24 6.43
C LYS A 204 -1.48 23.23 5.37
N ASN A 205 -0.95 22.05 5.03
CA ASN A 205 0.18 21.90 4.11
C ASN A 205 -0.24 22.01 2.64
N TYR A 206 -1.45 21.55 2.33
CA TYR A 206 -2.06 21.54 1.00
C TYR A 206 -3.46 22.16 1.07
N PRO A 207 -3.55 23.50 1.21
CA PRO A 207 -4.83 24.19 1.33
C PRO A 207 -5.82 23.78 0.24
N LEU A 208 -7.08 23.63 0.65
CA LEU A 208 -8.17 23.28 -0.25
C LEU A 208 -8.27 24.32 -1.38
N SER A 209 -8.31 23.84 -2.61
CA SER A 209 -8.42 24.62 -3.84
C SER A 209 -9.28 23.85 -4.85
N LYS A 210 -9.67 24.50 -5.95
CA LYS A 210 -10.38 23.80 -7.03
C LYS A 210 -9.57 22.65 -7.64
N ALA A 211 -8.24 22.74 -7.62
CA ALA A 211 -7.36 21.73 -8.19
C ALA A 211 -7.34 20.43 -7.37
N ASN A 212 -7.41 20.53 -6.04
CA ASN A 212 -7.34 19.38 -5.13
C ASN A 212 -8.68 19.05 -4.45
N SER A 213 -9.77 19.76 -4.78
CA SER A 213 -11.10 19.54 -4.19
C SER A 213 -11.63 18.13 -4.42
N GLY A 214 -11.19 17.45 -5.49
CA GLY A 214 -11.50 16.04 -5.74
C GLY A 214 -10.95 15.11 -4.66
N ILE A 215 -9.69 15.29 -4.26
CA ILE A 215 -9.03 14.47 -3.26
C ILE A 215 -9.74 14.60 -1.90
N TYR A 216 -10.03 15.83 -1.49
CA TYR A 216 -10.75 16.08 -0.23
C TYR A 216 -12.20 15.60 -0.27
N ASN A 217 -12.87 15.64 -1.43
CA ASN A 217 -14.18 15.01 -1.60
C ASN A 217 -14.12 13.49 -1.38
N ASP A 218 -13.06 12.85 -1.88
CA ASP A 218 -12.87 11.41 -1.73
C ASP A 218 -12.52 11.04 -0.27
N PHE A 219 -11.78 11.89 0.44
CA PHE A 219 -11.59 11.73 1.89
C PHE A 219 -12.91 11.84 2.65
N GLY A 220 -13.74 12.83 2.32
CA GLY A 220 -15.08 12.96 2.90
C GLY A 220 -15.98 11.75 2.61
N PHE A 221 -15.93 11.23 1.38
CA PHE A 221 -16.63 10.01 1.00
C PHE A 221 -16.15 8.79 1.81
N ALA A 222 -14.84 8.57 1.88
CA ALA A 222 -14.25 7.44 2.61
C ALA A 222 -14.59 7.46 4.11
N LEU A 223 -14.60 8.65 4.72
CA LEU A 223 -15.05 8.83 6.10
C LEU A 223 -16.54 8.50 6.28
N GLY A 224 -17.39 8.91 5.34
CA GLY A 224 -18.83 8.60 5.36
C GLY A 224 -19.11 7.11 5.22
N GLU A 225 -18.41 6.43 4.31
CA GLU A 225 -18.47 4.96 4.18
C GLU A 225 -18.02 4.26 5.47
N SER A 226 -17.08 4.87 6.18
CA SER A 226 -16.59 4.40 7.48
C SER A 226 -17.47 4.80 8.66
N ARG A 227 -18.63 5.44 8.45
CA ARG A 227 -19.55 5.92 9.51
C ARG A 227 -18.97 7.01 10.42
N SER A 228 -17.94 7.72 9.94
CA SER A 228 -17.37 8.91 10.59
C SER A 228 -18.09 10.17 10.10
N ASP A 229 -19.42 10.19 10.21
CA ASP A 229 -20.30 11.14 9.52
C ASP A 229 -20.00 12.61 9.86
N GLU A 230 -19.69 12.92 11.12
CA GLU A 230 -19.33 14.29 11.53
C GLU A 230 -18.03 14.77 10.86
N ALA A 231 -16.98 13.94 10.88
CA ALA A 231 -15.71 14.25 10.24
C ALA A 231 -15.86 14.34 8.72
N ALA A 232 -16.63 13.42 8.13
CA ALA A 232 -16.96 13.41 6.71
C ALA A 232 -17.63 14.73 6.29
N TYR A 233 -18.71 15.13 6.99
CA TYR A 233 -19.40 16.38 6.70
C TYR A 233 -18.50 17.60 6.88
N GLY A 234 -17.64 17.61 7.92
CA GLY A 234 -16.67 18.69 8.14
C GLY A 234 -15.72 18.91 6.96
N VAL A 235 -15.25 17.84 6.32
CA VAL A 235 -14.41 17.93 5.11
C VAL A 235 -15.25 18.33 3.89
N LEU A 236 -16.40 17.67 3.67
CA LEU A 236 -17.25 17.91 2.50
C LEU A 236 -17.81 19.35 2.46
N ALA A 237 -18.18 19.92 3.61
CA ALA A 237 -18.64 21.30 3.70
C ALA A 237 -17.54 22.30 3.30
N ARG A 238 -16.27 22.00 3.59
CA ARG A 238 -15.15 22.83 3.09
C ARG A 238 -15.01 22.72 1.58
N VAL A 239 -15.11 21.50 1.03
CA VAL A 239 -15.11 21.27 -0.42
C VAL A 239 -16.23 22.07 -1.09
N GLU A 240 -17.42 22.10 -0.50
CA GLU A 240 -18.58 22.83 -1.02
C GLU A 240 -18.32 24.34 -1.13
N MET A 241 -17.63 24.95 -0.14
CA MET A 241 -17.29 26.37 -0.21
C MET A 241 -16.37 26.72 -1.41
N ILE A 242 -15.57 25.76 -1.89
CA ILE A 242 -14.56 25.99 -2.94
C ILE A 242 -15.00 25.47 -4.31
N SER A 243 -15.78 24.40 -4.36
CA SER A 243 -16.21 23.73 -5.59
C SER A 243 -17.67 23.26 -5.50
N PRO A 244 -18.64 24.17 -5.27
CA PRO A 244 -20.06 23.81 -5.09
C PRO A 244 -20.69 23.19 -6.35
N GLU A 245 -20.09 23.41 -7.52
CA GLU A 245 -20.52 22.84 -8.79
C GLU A 245 -20.30 21.32 -8.91
N ARG A 246 -19.48 20.72 -8.02
CA ARG A 246 -19.22 19.28 -8.03
C ARG A 246 -20.52 18.51 -7.79
N VAL A 247 -20.92 17.71 -8.77
CA VAL A 247 -22.17 16.94 -8.71
C VAL A 247 -22.07 15.84 -7.66
N VAL A 248 -20.99 15.06 -7.68
CA VAL A 248 -20.77 13.95 -6.72
C VAL A 248 -20.68 14.43 -5.27
N LEU A 249 -20.20 15.66 -5.04
CA LEU A 249 -20.15 16.26 -3.71
C LEU A 249 -21.54 16.34 -3.06
N LYS A 250 -22.56 16.71 -3.83
CA LYS A 250 -23.95 16.80 -3.34
C LYS A 250 -24.45 15.45 -2.85
N LEU A 251 -24.18 14.39 -3.62
CA LEU A 251 -24.51 13.02 -3.24
C LEU A 251 -23.81 12.62 -1.93
N ASN A 252 -22.51 12.91 -1.83
CA ASN A 252 -21.71 12.56 -0.65
C ASN A 252 -22.20 13.30 0.61
N ILE A 253 -22.51 14.61 0.50
CA ILE A 253 -23.08 15.38 1.62
C ILE A 253 -24.45 14.83 2.00
N ALA A 254 -25.31 14.52 1.02
CA ALA A 254 -26.62 13.96 1.28
C ALA A 254 -26.54 12.61 2.01
N ASP A 255 -25.65 11.71 1.58
CA ASP A 255 -25.46 10.39 2.16
C ASP A 255 -25.01 10.49 3.63
N VAL A 256 -24.06 11.38 3.93
CA VAL A 256 -23.56 11.61 5.30
C VAL A 256 -24.62 12.25 6.22
N LEU A 257 -25.43 13.18 5.70
CA LEU A 257 -26.46 13.86 6.49
C LEU A 257 -27.73 13.02 6.71
N TRP A 258 -27.91 11.90 6.01
CA TRP A 258 -29.19 11.18 6.01
C TRP A 258 -29.66 10.72 7.40
N ALA A 259 -28.72 10.34 8.27
CA ALA A 259 -29.06 9.90 9.62
C ALA A 259 -29.30 11.05 10.61
N SER A 260 -28.66 12.20 10.41
CA SER A 260 -28.61 13.31 11.37
C SER A 260 -29.52 14.48 11.02
N ASP A 261 -29.64 14.82 9.73
CA ASP A 261 -30.47 15.93 9.22
C ASP A 261 -31.11 15.53 7.89
N LYS A 262 -32.24 14.82 8.00
CA LYS A 262 -32.98 14.29 6.84
C LYS A 262 -33.49 15.39 5.91
N ASP A 263 -33.88 16.54 6.45
CA ASP A 263 -34.43 17.62 5.63
C ASP A 263 -33.35 18.27 4.78
N LYS A 264 -32.18 18.52 5.37
CA LYS A 264 -31.01 19.00 4.62
C LYS A 264 -30.50 17.95 3.64
N SER A 265 -30.42 16.69 4.05
CA SER A 265 -30.04 15.57 3.17
C SER A 265 -30.94 15.47 1.94
N LYS A 266 -32.27 15.57 2.11
CA LYS A 266 -33.24 15.59 1.00
C LYS A 266 -33.00 16.73 0.01
N LYS A 267 -32.66 17.94 0.50
CA LYS A 267 -32.33 19.08 -0.38
C LYS A 267 -31.12 18.75 -1.26
N TYR A 268 -30.04 18.22 -0.67
CA TYR A 268 -28.87 17.81 -1.45
C TYR A 268 -29.17 16.69 -2.45
N TYR A 269 -30.04 15.73 -2.11
CA TYR A 269 -30.47 14.72 -3.08
C TYR A 269 -31.23 15.32 -4.26
N LEU A 270 -32.16 16.25 -4.01
CA LEU A 270 -32.88 16.94 -5.08
C LEU A 270 -31.92 17.73 -5.98
N ASP A 271 -30.98 18.47 -5.38
CA ASP A 271 -29.96 19.21 -6.13
C ASP A 271 -29.04 18.28 -6.94
N TYR A 272 -28.72 17.10 -6.41
CA TYR A 272 -27.97 16.07 -7.13
C TYR A 272 -28.76 15.54 -8.33
N ILE A 273 -30.06 15.22 -8.14
CA ILE A 273 -30.93 14.75 -9.22
C ILE A 273 -31.00 15.80 -10.34
N GLU A 274 -31.22 17.07 -10.00
CA GLU A 274 -31.27 18.16 -10.98
C GLU A 274 -29.94 18.33 -11.73
N ALA A 275 -28.82 18.25 -11.00
CA ALA A 275 -27.49 18.31 -11.60
C ALA A 275 -27.17 17.12 -12.53
N MET A 276 -27.73 15.94 -12.25
CA MET A 276 -27.62 14.77 -13.15
C MET A 276 -28.53 14.93 -14.38
N LYS A 277 -29.75 15.47 -14.19
CA LYS A 277 -30.71 15.77 -15.27
C LYS A 277 -30.16 16.75 -16.29
N SER A 278 -29.65 17.88 -15.82
CA SER A 278 -29.02 18.91 -16.69
C SER A 278 -27.84 18.39 -17.52
N LYS A 279 -27.28 17.22 -17.19
CA LYS A 279 -26.18 16.57 -17.91
C LYS A 279 -26.61 15.35 -18.73
N ASN A 280 -27.91 15.08 -18.84
CA ASN A 280 -28.48 13.88 -19.48
C ASN A 280 -27.93 12.58 -18.88
N LYS A 281 -27.77 12.54 -17.54
CA LYS A 281 -27.21 11.40 -16.77
C LYS A 281 -28.21 10.84 -15.76
N GLU A 282 -29.50 11.04 -15.98
CA GLU A 282 -30.58 10.58 -15.09
C GLU A 282 -30.51 9.08 -14.79
N SER A 283 -30.13 8.28 -15.78
CA SER A 283 -29.98 6.83 -15.66
C SER A 283 -28.87 6.40 -14.68
N LEU A 284 -27.97 7.31 -14.31
CA LEU A 284 -26.90 7.06 -13.33
C LEU A 284 -27.27 7.50 -11.92
N VAL A 285 -28.46 8.07 -11.69
CA VAL A 285 -28.94 8.42 -10.35
C VAL A 285 -29.17 7.12 -9.57
N PRO A 286 -28.50 6.90 -8.42
CA PRO A 286 -28.68 5.69 -7.63
C PRO A 286 -30.13 5.56 -7.14
N VAL A 287 -30.69 4.35 -7.16
CA VAL A 287 -32.08 4.08 -6.71
C VAL A 287 -32.34 4.62 -5.30
N ARG A 288 -31.37 4.46 -4.38
CA ARG A 288 -31.45 4.99 -3.00
C ARG A 288 -31.76 6.48 -2.94
N VAL A 289 -31.31 7.26 -3.92
CA VAL A 289 -31.53 8.71 -3.97
C VAL A 289 -33.00 8.99 -4.23
N LEU A 290 -33.57 8.33 -5.23
CA LEU A 290 -34.98 8.45 -5.62
C LEU A 290 -35.91 8.02 -4.47
N GLU A 291 -35.59 6.89 -3.82
CA GLU A 291 -36.30 6.41 -2.64
C GLU A 291 -36.28 7.43 -1.48
N ARG A 292 -35.11 8.01 -1.18
CA ARG A 292 -34.94 8.98 -0.08
C ARG A 292 -35.70 10.30 -0.31
N VAL A 293 -35.97 10.65 -1.56
CA VAL A 293 -36.79 11.82 -1.92
C VAL A 293 -38.25 11.48 -2.27
N GLY A 294 -38.65 10.22 -2.18
CA GLY A 294 -40.02 9.78 -2.47
C GLY A 294 -40.42 9.82 -3.94
N GLN A 295 -39.45 9.77 -4.86
CA GLN A 295 -39.68 9.60 -6.30
C GLN A 295 -39.50 8.11 -6.62
N LYS A 296 -40.53 7.44 -7.13
CA LYS A 296 -40.44 6.06 -7.63
C LYS A 296 -40.60 6.08 -9.14
#